data_AF-A0A8X7WV90-F1
#
_entry.id   AF-A0A8X7WV90-F1
#
_cell.length_a   1.000
_cell.length_b   1.000
_cell.length_c   1.000
_cell.angle_alpha   90.00
_cell.angle_beta   90.00
_cell.angle_gamma   90.00
#
_symmetry.space_group_name_H-M   'P 1'
#
loop_
_entity.id
_entity.type
_entity.pdbx_description
1 polymer ?
#
loop_
_entity_poly.entity_id
_entity_poly.type
_entity_poly.pdbx_seq_one_letter_code
_entity_poly.pdbx_strand_id
1 'polypeptide(L)'
;MGLKEHQRRQEEVTAYNEGWHAAVKMNQELGAKKVFEFDKLKEQFHKEVHQIMDNQKLKIRIAQYQSDIVELHDFLMMLEKQLLEQLKLRDLENFHHEKVLESATNTLERAKRNEFDEDLPKEVRMLFVDKDTIMNAVSSSHDLHLLKIDNREDSLVTRANKWCAGLITQVHREEKSRNRNRVSEIHQYVQHLRAAAIKRIMLEE
;
A
#
# COMPACT_ATOMS: atom_id res chain seq x y z
N MET A 1 32.90 -13.43 -23.60
CA MET A 1 31.47 -13.05 -23.59
C MET A 1 30.90 -12.88 -22.18
N GLY A 2 31.30 -13.68 -21.18
CA GLY A 2 30.74 -13.62 -19.82
C GLY A 2 30.89 -12.29 -19.06
N LEU A 3 32.03 -11.59 -19.16
CA LEU A 3 32.26 -10.31 -18.44
C LEU A 3 31.33 -9.17 -18.91
N LYS A 4 31.13 -9.02 -20.22
CA LYS A 4 30.22 -8.02 -20.77
C LYS A 4 28.76 -8.30 -20.39
N GLU A 5 28.37 -9.57 -20.39
CA GLU A 5 27.02 -9.98 -20.01
C GLU A 5 26.77 -9.81 -18.51
N HIS A 6 27.77 -10.10 -17.66
CA HIS A 6 27.68 -9.83 -16.23
C HIS A 6 27.54 -8.33 -15.93
N GLN A 7 28.31 -7.50 -16.62
CA GLN A 7 28.24 -6.05 -16.49
C GLN A 7 26.89 -5.49 -16.93
N ARG A 8 26.34 -5.98 -18.06
CA ARG A 8 24.99 -5.65 -18.53
C ARG A 8 23.91 -6.00 -17.50
N ARG A 9 23.97 -7.20 -16.90
CA ARG A 9 23.03 -7.61 -15.84
C ARG A 9 23.15 -6.74 -14.60
N GLN A 10 24.36 -6.33 -14.24
CA GLN A 10 24.58 -5.44 -13.09
C GLN A 10 23.98 -4.05 -13.34
N GLU A 11 24.10 -3.53 -14.55
CA GLU A 11 23.47 -2.27 -14.98
C GLU A 11 21.94 -2.38 -14.97
N GLU A 12 21.38 -3.47 -15.49
CA GLU A 12 19.94 -3.75 -15.48
C GLU A 12 19.36 -3.82 -14.05
N VAL A 13 20.04 -4.52 -13.14
CA VAL A 13 19.65 -4.61 -11.72
C VAL A 13 19.72 -3.25 -11.05
N THR A 14 20.75 -2.46 -11.35
CA THR A 14 20.92 -1.12 -10.77
C THR A 14 19.79 -0.19 -11.24
N ALA A 15 19.53 -0.14 -12.54
CA ALA A 15 18.45 0.65 -13.12
C ALA A 15 17.07 0.24 -12.59
N TYR A 16 16.83 -1.07 -12.41
CA TYR A 16 15.61 -1.58 -11.80
C TYR A 16 15.46 -1.10 -10.35
N ASN A 17 16.51 -1.21 -9.53
CA ASN A 17 16.47 -0.78 -8.13
C ASN A 17 16.26 0.73 -8.00
N GLU A 18 16.90 1.53 -8.86
CA GLU A 18 16.68 2.98 -8.92
C GLU A 18 15.23 3.32 -9.28
N GLY A 19 14.67 2.65 -10.29
CA GLY A 19 13.26 2.77 -10.67
C GLY A 19 12.31 2.37 -9.54
N TRP A 20 12.61 1.26 -8.85
CA TRP A 20 11.86 0.79 -7.69
C TRP A 20 11.84 1.84 -6.56
N HIS A 21 13.02 2.35 -6.19
CA HIS A 21 13.15 3.37 -5.17
C HIS A 21 12.41 4.66 -5.55
N ALA A 22 12.51 5.08 -6.81
CA ALA A 22 11.82 6.27 -7.32
C ALA A 22 10.29 6.11 -7.27
N ALA A 23 9.75 4.97 -7.74
CA ALA A 23 8.32 4.69 -7.74
C ALA A 23 7.76 4.65 -6.31
N VAL A 24 8.44 3.96 -5.39
CA VAL A 24 8.05 3.91 -3.97
C VAL A 24 8.08 5.29 -3.34
N LYS A 25 9.14 6.07 -3.59
CA LYS A 25 9.27 7.43 -3.04
C LYS A 25 8.17 8.35 -3.56
N MET A 26 7.89 8.32 -4.87
CA MET A 26 6.83 9.11 -5.48
C MET A 26 5.45 8.76 -4.91
N ASN A 27 5.15 7.46 -4.75
CA ASN A 27 3.92 7.00 -4.12
C ASN A 27 3.78 7.53 -2.68
N GLN A 28 4.86 7.41 -1.89
CA GLN A 28 4.88 7.92 -0.51
C GLN A 28 4.67 9.43 -0.43
N GLU A 29 5.31 10.20 -1.31
CA GLU A 29 5.16 11.66 -1.36
C GLU A 29 3.73 12.08 -1.73
N LEU A 30 3.12 11.43 -2.72
CA LEU A 30 1.74 11.71 -3.13
C LEU A 30 0.74 11.32 -2.04
N GLY A 31 0.93 10.14 -1.41
CA GLY A 31 0.09 9.68 -0.30
C GLY A 31 0.18 10.62 0.90
N ALA A 32 1.41 10.99 1.31
CA ALA A 32 1.64 11.92 2.41
C ALA A 32 1.01 13.30 2.14
N LYS A 33 1.12 13.80 0.90
CA LYS A 33 0.49 15.06 0.51
C LYS A 33 -1.04 15.00 0.63
N LYS A 34 -1.70 13.96 0.12
CA LYS A 34 -3.16 13.82 0.19
C LYS A 34 -3.65 13.67 1.65
N VAL A 35 -2.93 12.92 2.48
CA VAL A 35 -3.23 12.79 3.92
C VAL A 35 -3.11 14.14 4.61
N PHE A 36 -2.06 14.91 4.32
CA PHE A 36 -1.88 16.24 4.90
C PHE A 36 -2.99 17.23 4.48
N GLU A 37 -3.43 17.19 3.23
CA GLU A 37 -4.58 17.97 2.76
C GLU A 37 -5.87 17.57 3.51
N PHE A 38 -6.10 16.27 3.70
CA PHE A 38 -7.23 15.78 4.46
C PHE A 38 -7.18 16.17 5.94
N ASP A 39 -6.00 16.16 6.58
CA ASP A 39 -5.87 16.59 7.98
C ASP A 39 -6.27 18.06 8.17
N LYS A 40 -5.94 18.93 7.23
CA LYS A 40 -6.42 20.33 7.24
C LYS A 40 -7.94 20.41 7.13
N LEU A 41 -8.52 19.61 6.23
CA LEU A 41 -9.98 19.54 6.05
C LEU A 41 -10.65 19.04 7.34
N LYS A 42 -10.09 18.00 7.98
CA LYS A 42 -10.52 17.47 9.28
C LYS A 42 -10.54 18.56 10.33
N GLU A 43 -9.44 19.30 10.51
CA GLU A 43 -9.38 20.40 11.48
C GLU A 43 -10.45 21.46 11.22
N GLN A 44 -10.67 21.82 9.96
CA GLN A 44 -11.69 22.80 9.58
C GLN A 44 -13.10 22.27 9.88
N PHE A 45 -13.41 21.03 9.48
CA PHE A 45 -14.67 20.36 9.78
C PHE A 45 -14.96 20.37 11.29
N HIS A 46 -13.94 20.08 12.12
CA HIS A 46 -14.08 20.09 13.56
C HIS A 46 -14.39 21.49 14.10
N LYS A 47 -13.72 22.54 13.60
CA LYS A 47 -14.01 23.92 14.01
C LYS A 47 -15.45 24.32 13.67
N GLU A 48 -15.90 23.97 12.46
CA GLU A 48 -17.21 24.32 11.95
C GLU A 48 -18.35 23.59 12.68
N VAL A 49 -18.21 22.28 12.90
CA VAL A 49 -19.26 21.46 13.54
C VAL A 49 -19.68 21.98 14.92
N HIS A 50 -18.74 22.52 15.70
CA HIS A 50 -19.07 23.08 17.03
C HIS A 50 -19.83 24.40 16.96
N GLN A 51 -19.82 25.09 15.81
CA GLN A 51 -20.45 26.39 15.61
C GLN A 51 -21.82 26.27 14.90
N ILE A 52 -22.11 25.13 14.29
CA ILE A 52 -23.37 24.90 13.59
C ILE A 52 -24.49 24.61 14.61
N MET A 53 -25.43 25.55 14.72
CA MET A 53 -26.62 25.42 15.58
C MET A 53 -27.79 24.71 14.89
N ASP A 54 -27.83 24.74 13.56
CA ASP A 54 -28.91 24.17 12.75
C ASP A 54 -28.68 22.67 12.51
N ASN A 55 -29.63 21.84 12.93
CA ASN A 55 -29.51 20.37 12.86
C ASN A 55 -29.47 19.84 11.42
N GLN A 56 -30.18 20.48 10.48
CA GLN A 56 -30.20 20.06 9.08
C GLN A 56 -28.88 20.41 8.39
N LYS A 57 -28.33 21.59 8.67
CA LYS A 57 -26.98 21.98 8.22
C LYS A 57 -25.90 21.07 8.79
N LEU A 58 -26.04 20.66 10.05
CA LEU A 58 -25.12 19.72 10.69
C LEU A 58 -25.11 18.35 10.00
N LYS A 59 -26.29 17.79 9.68
CA LYS A 59 -26.40 16.52 8.95
C LYS A 59 -25.74 16.56 7.58
N ILE A 60 -25.96 17.64 6.82
CA ILE A 60 -25.34 17.83 5.50
C ILE A 60 -23.81 17.87 5.63
N ARG A 61 -23.30 18.63 6.61
CA ARG A 61 -21.85 18.76 6.80
C ARG A 61 -21.19 17.43 7.20
N ILE A 62 -21.86 16.63 8.04
CA ILE A 62 -21.40 15.28 8.40
C ILE A 62 -21.36 14.37 7.16
N ALA A 63 -22.40 14.39 6.32
CA ALA A 63 -22.44 13.58 5.10
C ALA A 63 -21.32 13.97 4.11
N GLN A 64 -21.03 15.26 3.98
CA GLN A 64 -19.88 15.73 3.19
C GLN A 64 -18.55 15.23 3.75
N TYR A 65 -18.34 15.32 5.06
CA TYR A 65 -17.12 14.81 5.67
C TYR A 65 -16.95 13.28 5.50
N GLN A 66 -18.07 12.52 5.52
CA GLN A 66 -18.04 11.10 5.18
C GLN A 66 -17.63 10.86 3.72
N SER A 67 -18.10 11.69 2.79
CA SER A 67 -17.68 11.64 1.39
C SER A 67 -16.17 11.96 1.25
N ASP A 68 -15.67 12.96 1.97
CA ASP A 68 -14.25 13.33 1.96
C ASP A 68 -13.35 12.17 2.46
N ILE A 69 -13.83 11.40 3.45
CA ILE A 69 -13.13 10.18 3.94
C ILE A 69 -13.07 9.10 2.86
N VAL A 70 -14.18 8.86 2.15
CA VAL A 70 -14.23 7.88 1.06
C VAL A 70 -13.30 8.29 -0.09
N GLU A 71 -13.27 9.58 -0.45
CA GLU A 71 -12.37 10.07 -1.49
C GLU A 71 -10.89 9.89 -1.10
N LEU A 72 -10.53 10.15 0.17
CA LEU A 72 -9.19 9.87 0.67
C LEU A 72 -8.83 8.38 0.52
N HIS A 73 -9.73 7.49 0.94
CA HIS A 73 -9.55 6.05 0.82
C HIS A 73 -9.31 5.63 -0.63
N ASP A 74 -10.17 6.06 -1.55
CA ASP A 74 -10.11 5.67 -2.95
C ASP A 74 -8.83 6.17 -3.62
N PHE A 75 -8.39 7.38 -3.28
CA PHE A 75 -7.13 7.93 -3.77
C PHE A 75 -5.92 7.12 -3.30
N LEU A 76 -5.88 6.73 -2.01
CA LEU A 76 -4.79 5.92 -1.47
C LEU A 76 -4.77 4.53 -2.09
N MET A 77 -5.92 3.90 -2.30
CA MET A 77 -6.03 2.63 -3.00
C MET A 77 -5.58 2.71 -4.46
N MET A 78 -5.92 3.79 -5.16
CA MET A 78 -5.44 4.04 -6.51
C MET A 78 -3.92 4.16 -6.56
N LEU A 79 -3.30 4.89 -5.61
CA LEU A 79 -1.84 5.01 -5.52
C LEU A 79 -1.16 3.66 -5.30
N GLU A 80 -1.68 2.85 -4.39
CA GLU A 80 -1.17 1.49 -4.14
C GLU A 80 -1.24 0.62 -5.40
N LYS A 81 -2.38 0.65 -6.10
CA LYS A 81 -2.54 -0.09 -7.36
C LYS A 81 -1.57 0.41 -8.44
N GLN A 82 -1.40 1.72 -8.58
CA GLN A 82 -0.43 2.30 -9.51
C GLN A 82 1.01 1.92 -9.17
N LEU A 83 1.37 1.85 -7.89
CA LEU A 83 2.69 1.40 -7.49
C LEU A 83 2.93 -0.05 -7.93
N LEU A 84 1.96 -0.94 -7.71
CA LEU A 84 2.05 -2.33 -8.19
C LEU A 84 2.22 -2.41 -9.71
N GLU A 85 1.45 -1.64 -10.47
CA GLU A 85 1.56 -1.55 -11.93
C GLU A 85 2.92 -0.98 -12.38
N GLN A 86 3.43 0.06 -11.71
CA GLN A 86 4.71 0.68 -12.03
C GLN A 86 5.90 -0.24 -11.75
N LEU A 87 5.78 -1.15 -10.79
CA LEU A 87 6.84 -2.08 -10.45
C LEU A 87 7.02 -3.20 -11.51
N LYS A 88 6.07 -3.38 -12.44
CA LYS A 88 6.13 -4.29 -13.61
C LYS A 88 6.74 -5.67 -13.32
N LEU A 89 6.60 -6.15 -12.09
CA LEU A 89 7.30 -7.34 -11.59
C LEU A 89 6.94 -8.58 -12.40
N ARG A 90 5.67 -8.68 -12.80
CA ARG A 90 5.15 -9.78 -13.61
C ARG A 90 5.67 -9.74 -15.05
N ASP A 91 5.74 -8.57 -15.67
CA ASP A 91 6.29 -8.41 -17.02
C ASP A 91 7.78 -8.77 -17.06
N LEU A 92 8.53 -8.35 -16.03
CA LEU A 92 9.95 -8.65 -15.91
C LEU A 92 10.20 -10.14 -15.66
N GLU A 93 9.38 -10.77 -14.81
CA GLU A 93 9.46 -12.22 -14.57
C GLU A 93 9.07 -13.03 -15.83
N ASN A 94 8.06 -12.59 -16.59
CA ASN A 94 7.71 -13.21 -17.87
C ASN A 94 8.89 -13.13 -18.87
N PHE A 95 9.49 -11.95 -19.00
CA PHE A 95 10.66 -11.78 -19.86
C PHE A 95 11.86 -12.62 -19.40
N HIS A 96 12.11 -12.68 -18.09
CA HIS A 96 13.15 -13.53 -17.51
C HIS A 96 12.89 -15.01 -17.83
N HIS A 97 11.66 -15.49 -17.63
CA HIS A 97 11.25 -16.85 -17.97
C HIS A 97 11.48 -17.16 -19.45
N GLU A 98 11.06 -16.28 -20.36
CA GLU A 98 11.30 -16.44 -21.80
C GLU A 98 12.80 -16.59 -22.12
N LYS A 99 13.65 -15.75 -21.53
CA LYS A 99 15.11 -15.80 -21.75
C LYS A 99 15.76 -17.05 -21.18
N VAL A 100 15.31 -17.50 -20.01
CA VAL A 100 15.77 -18.77 -19.42
C VAL A 100 15.33 -19.95 -20.29
N LEU A 101 14.10 -19.93 -20.81
CA LEU A 101 13.58 -20.98 -21.69
C LEU A 101 14.36 -21.09 -23.00
N GLU A 102 14.65 -19.95 -23.63
CA GLU A 102 15.48 -19.85 -24.83
C GLU A 102 16.89 -20.40 -24.55
N SER A 103 17.52 -19.99 -23.45
CA SER A 103 18.85 -20.45 -23.05
C SER A 103 18.89 -21.94 -22.73
N ALA A 104 17.89 -22.46 -22.01
CA ALA A 104 17.75 -23.87 -21.69
C ALA A 104 17.58 -24.72 -22.96
N THR A 105 16.72 -24.28 -23.88
CA THR A 105 16.49 -24.98 -25.15
C THR A 105 17.77 -25.03 -25.99
N ASN A 106 18.48 -23.91 -26.10
CA ASN A 106 19.75 -23.83 -26.82
C ASN A 106 20.83 -24.74 -26.20
N THR A 107 20.88 -24.80 -24.86
CA THR A 107 21.83 -25.65 -24.13
C THR A 107 21.50 -27.14 -24.31
N LEU A 108 20.22 -27.51 -24.30
CA LEU A 108 19.77 -28.88 -24.57
C LEU A 108 20.11 -29.32 -26.00
N GLU A 109 19.92 -28.46 -27.00
CA GLU A 109 20.28 -28.79 -28.39
C GLU A 109 21.78 -28.97 -28.58
N ARG A 110 22.60 -28.17 -27.90
CA ARG A 110 24.07 -28.36 -27.86
C ARG A 110 24.44 -29.67 -27.15
N ALA A 111 23.73 -30.04 -26.08
CA ALA A 111 23.91 -31.33 -25.39
C ALA A 111 23.76 -32.52 -26.32
N LYS A 112 22.68 -32.54 -27.10
CA LYS A 112 22.38 -33.61 -28.06
C LYS A 112 23.47 -33.76 -29.13
N ARG A 113 24.25 -32.71 -29.40
CA ARG A 113 25.36 -32.69 -30.36
C ARG A 113 26.72 -33.01 -29.73
N ASN A 114 26.75 -33.39 -28.44
CA ASN A 114 27.99 -33.52 -27.65
C ASN A 114 28.81 -32.22 -27.56
N GLU A 115 28.18 -31.06 -27.74
CA GLU A 115 28.80 -29.73 -27.62
C GLU A 115 28.45 -29.09 -26.26
N PHE A 116 28.34 -29.94 -25.23
CA PHE A 116 27.94 -29.50 -23.91
C PHE A 116 29.04 -28.70 -23.22
N ASP A 117 28.66 -27.69 -22.45
CA ASP A 117 29.61 -26.88 -21.69
C ASP A 117 30.14 -27.67 -20.48
N GLU A 118 31.42 -28.04 -20.51
CA GLU A 118 32.06 -28.79 -19.43
C GLU A 118 32.23 -27.96 -18.15
N ASP A 119 32.15 -26.63 -18.24
CA ASP A 119 32.24 -25.73 -17.09
C ASP A 119 30.92 -25.65 -16.30
N LEU A 120 29.82 -26.21 -16.82
CA LEU A 120 28.54 -26.22 -16.13
C LEU A 120 28.57 -27.13 -14.88
N PRO A 121 27.98 -26.72 -13.74
CA PRO A 121 27.88 -27.57 -12.56
C PRO A 121 27.19 -28.90 -12.84
N LYS A 122 27.62 -29.98 -12.18
CA LYS A 122 27.14 -31.34 -12.44
C LYS A 122 25.63 -31.47 -12.23
N GLU A 123 25.11 -30.79 -11.20
CA GLU A 123 23.70 -30.76 -10.84
C GLU A 123 22.88 -30.10 -11.96
N VAL A 124 23.41 -29.05 -12.58
CA VAL A 124 22.77 -28.36 -13.70
C VAL A 124 22.81 -29.23 -14.96
N ARG A 125 23.92 -29.95 -15.21
CA ARG A 125 24.02 -30.93 -16.32
C ARG A 125 22.97 -32.02 -16.24
N MET A 126 22.68 -32.49 -15.03
CA MET A 126 21.67 -33.52 -14.79
C MET A 126 20.24 -33.08 -15.15
N LEU A 127 19.99 -31.78 -15.33
CA LEU A 127 18.69 -31.28 -15.80
C LEU A 127 18.51 -31.42 -17.32
N PHE A 128 19.59 -31.58 -18.08
CA PHE A 128 19.57 -31.63 -19.56
C PHE A 128 19.50 -33.04 -20.14
N VAL A 129 18.88 -33.98 -19.42
CA VAL A 129 18.72 -35.38 -19.86
C VAL A 129 17.72 -35.48 -21.01
N ASP A 130 16.60 -34.77 -20.89
CA ASP A 130 15.55 -34.71 -21.89
C ASP A 130 14.82 -33.35 -21.83
N LYS A 131 14.00 -33.09 -22.84
CA LYS A 131 13.29 -31.81 -22.97
C LYS A 131 12.27 -31.60 -21.85
N ASP A 132 11.56 -32.63 -21.45
CA ASP A 132 10.48 -32.50 -20.47
C ASP A 132 11.06 -32.18 -19.09
N THR A 133 12.17 -32.81 -18.72
CA THR A 133 12.87 -32.55 -17.45
C THR A 133 13.28 -31.08 -17.31
N ILE A 134 13.97 -30.50 -18.30
CA ILE A 134 14.41 -29.10 -18.21
C ILE A 134 13.23 -28.12 -18.29
N MET A 135 12.23 -28.39 -19.14
CA MET A 135 11.05 -27.54 -19.28
C MET A 135 10.25 -27.51 -17.96
N ASN A 136 10.05 -28.66 -17.34
CA ASN A 136 9.36 -28.75 -16.05
C ASN A 136 10.11 -28.00 -14.94
N ALA A 137 11.45 -28.09 -14.91
CA ALA A 137 12.27 -27.35 -13.96
C ALA A 137 12.17 -25.83 -14.16
N VAL A 138 12.24 -25.36 -15.40
CA VAL A 138 12.13 -23.92 -15.74
C VAL A 138 10.73 -23.39 -15.46
N SER A 139 9.67 -24.14 -15.79
CA SER A 139 8.28 -23.78 -15.46
C SER A 139 8.04 -23.74 -13.95
N SER A 140 8.54 -24.75 -13.20
CA SER A 140 8.43 -24.76 -11.74
C SER A 140 9.13 -23.56 -11.09
N SER A 141 10.28 -23.15 -11.64
CA SER A 141 10.97 -21.93 -11.19
C SER A 141 10.14 -20.67 -11.42
N HIS A 142 9.48 -20.57 -12.57
CA HIS A 142 8.61 -19.45 -12.92
C HIS A 142 7.38 -19.38 -12.02
N ASP A 143 6.70 -20.51 -11.81
CA ASP A 143 5.55 -20.60 -10.90
C ASP A 143 5.92 -20.17 -9.47
N LEU A 144 7.11 -20.57 -9.00
CA LEU A 144 7.62 -20.15 -7.69
C LEU A 144 7.89 -18.64 -7.62
N HIS A 145 8.41 -18.03 -8.69
CA HIS A 145 8.64 -16.59 -8.75
C HIS A 145 7.34 -15.81 -8.78
N LEU A 146 6.36 -16.23 -9.59
CA LEU A 146 5.03 -15.65 -9.60
C LEU A 146 4.36 -15.75 -8.23
N LEU A 147 4.47 -16.90 -7.56
CA LEU A 147 3.95 -17.07 -6.21
C LEU A 147 4.61 -16.11 -5.20
N LYS A 148 5.92 -15.86 -5.33
CA LYS A 148 6.60 -14.85 -4.48
C LYS A 148 6.10 -13.44 -4.75
N ILE A 149 5.81 -13.11 -6.02
CA ILE A 149 5.22 -11.84 -6.42
C ILE A 149 3.81 -11.71 -5.82
N ASP A 150 2.95 -12.71 -6.01
CA ASP A 150 1.58 -12.74 -5.47
C ASP A 150 1.57 -12.55 -3.94
N ASN A 151 2.39 -13.30 -3.22
CA ASN A 151 2.51 -13.17 -1.76
C ASN A 151 2.95 -11.76 -1.33
N ARG A 152 3.81 -11.12 -2.12
CA ARG A 152 4.26 -9.75 -1.84
C ARG A 152 3.15 -8.74 -2.13
N GLU A 153 2.43 -8.90 -3.23
CA GLU A 153 1.24 -8.11 -3.57
C GLU A 153 0.20 -8.21 -2.44
N ASP A 154 -0.15 -9.42 -2.01
CA ASP A 154 -1.07 -9.67 -0.90
C ASP A 154 -0.59 -9.03 0.41
N SER A 155 0.70 -9.13 0.71
CA SER A 155 1.27 -8.52 1.92
C SER A 155 1.18 -6.99 1.89
N LEU A 156 1.43 -6.38 0.73
CA LEU A 156 1.33 -4.93 0.54
C LEU A 156 -0.14 -4.48 0.70
N VAL A 157 -1.07 -5.12 -0.01
CA VAL A 157 -2.51 -4.83 0.08
C VAL A 157 -3.02 -5.01 1.50
N THR A 158 -2.65 -6.10 2.17
CA THR A 158 -3.06 -6.37 3.56
C THR A 158 -2.54 -5.29 4.52
N ARG A 159 -1.27 -4.85 4.35
CA ARG A 159 -0.69 -3.81 5.18
C ARG A 159 -1.37 -2.45 4.97
N ALA A 160 -1.64 -2.09 3.71
CA ALA A 160 -2.36 -0.87 3.37
C ALA A 160 -3.77 -0.85 3.99
N ASN A 161 -4.53 -1.93 3.80
CA ASN A 161 -5.86 -2.09 4.39
C ASN A 161 -5.84 -2.02 5.92
N LYS A 162 -4.86 -2.67 6.56
CA LYS A 162 -4.70 -2.64 8.02
C LYS A 162 -4.39 -1.24 8.53
N TRP A 163 -3.52 -0.50 7.83
CA TRP A 163 -3.21 0.87 8.18
C TRP A 163 -4.43 1.79 8.04
N CYS A 164 -5.17 1.68 6.93
CA CYS A 164 -6.41 2.44 6.71
C CYS A 164 -7.46 2.15 7.79
N ALA A 165 -7.71 0.87 8.09
CA ALA A 165 -8.63 0.47 9.16
C ALA A 165 -8.19 1.00 10.54
N GLY A 166 -6.88 1.03 10.78
CA GLY A 166 -6.28 1.63 11.97
C GLY A 166 -6.56 3.14 12.06
N LEU A 167 -6.35 3.88 10.97
CA LEU A 167 -6.60 5.31 10.88
C LEU A 167 -8.08 5.65 11.13
N ILE A 168 -9.00 4.92 10.49
CA ILE A 168 -10.45 5.10 10.68
C ILE A 168 -10.84 4.84 12.14
N THR A 169 -10.31 3.77 12.73
CA THR A 169 -10.59 3.43 14.14
C THR A 169 -10.06 4.50 15.08
N GLN A 170 -8.87 5.03 14.82
CA GLN A 170 -8.27 6.10 15.60
C GLN A 170 -9.12 7.38 15.53
N VAL A 171 -9.47 7.84 14.33
CA VAL A 171 -10.32 9.02 14.14
C VAL A 171 -11.65 8.85 14.87
N HIS A 172 -12.34 7.71 14.73
CA HIS A 172 -13.58 7.44 15.45
C HIS A 172 -13.41 7.48 16.98
N ARG A 173 -12.28 6.99 17.50
CA ARG A 173 -11.99 7.00 18.94
C ARG A 173 -11.77 8.42 19.44
N GLU A 174 -10.99 9.21 18.71
CA GLU A 174 -10.71 10.61 19.01
C GLU A 174 -12.01 11.44 19.00
N GLU A 175 -12.88 11.24 17.99
CA GLU A 175 -14.20 11.89 17.90
C GLU A 175 -15.10 11.57 19.09
N LYS A 176 -15.19 10.28 19.45
CA LYS A 176 -16.00 9.85 20.61
C LYS A 176 -15.49 10.47 21.90
N SER A 177 -14.17 10.52 22.08
CA SER A 177 -13.54 11.12 23.25
C SER A 177 -13.84 12.61 23.31
N ARG A 178 -13.63 13.35 22.21
CA ARG A 178 -13.92 14.78 22.13
C ARG A 178 -15.39 15.06 22.43
N ASN A 179 -16.32 14.31 21.83
CA ASN A 179 -17.75 14.49 22.05
C ASN A 179 -18.15 14.27 23.52
N ARG A 180 -17.62 13.22 24.17
CA ARG A 180 -17.88 12.96 25.59
C ARG A 180 -17.37 14.10 26.48
N ASN A 181 -16.17 14.59 26.21
CA ASN A 181 -15.60 15.73 26.94
C ASN A 181 -16.49 16.96 26.79
N ARG A 182 -16.95 17.25 25.57
CA ARG A 182 -17.82 18.39 25.29
C ARG A 182 -19.17 18.31 26.00
N VAL A 183 -19.78 17.12 26.02
CA VAL A 183 -21.04 16.89 26.78
C VAL A 183 -20.81 17.12 28.28
N SER A 184 -19.68 16.66 28.83
CA SER A 184 -19.33 16.88 30.24
C SER A 184 -19.16 18.37 30.56
N GLU A 185 -18.49 19.14 29.71
CA GLU A 185 -18.34 20.59 29.86
C GLU A 185 -19.69 21.31 29.88
N ILE A 186 -20.58 20.97 28.94
CA ILE A 186 -21.93 21.55 28.88
C ILE A 186 -22.71 21.21 30.16
N HIS A 187 -22.64 19.96 30.62
CA HIS A 187 -23.29 19.55 31.86
C HIS A 187 -22.80 20.37 33.05
N GLN A 188 -21.47 20.50 33.22
CA GLN A 188 -20.87 21.28 34.29
C GLN A 188 -21.29 22.75 34.25
N TYR A 189 -21.32 23.34 33.05
CA TYR A 189 -21.76 24.72 32.86
C TYR A 189 -23.23 24.92 33.24
N VAL A 190 -24.11 24.01 32.82
CA VAL A 190 -25.54 24.06 33.19
C VAL A 190 -25.72 23.92 34.70
N GLN A 191 -24.97 23.03 35.36
CA GLN A 191 -25.02 22.88 36.82
C GLN A 191 -24.57 24.16 37.53
N HIS A 192 -23.50 24.80 37.04
CA HIS A 192 -23.02 26.07 37.57
C HIS A 192 -24.08 27.17 37.45
N LEU A 193 -24.72 27.30 36.28
CA LEU A 193 -25.80 28.28 36.07
C LEU A 193 -27.01 28.03 36.97
N ARG A 194 -27.42 26.76 37.14
CA ARG A 194 -28.52 26.39 38.05
C ARG A 194 -28.20 26.74 39.50
N ALA A 195 -27.00 26.41 39.97
CA ALA A 195 -26.57 26.74 41.32
C ALA A 195 -26.53 28.26 41.56
N ALA A 196 -26.06 29.04 40.59
CA ALA A 196 -26.05 30.49 40.67
C ALA A 196 -27.47 31.08 40.70
N ALA A 197 -28.40 30.54 39.91
CA ALA A 197 -29.80 30.96 39.91
C ALA A 197 -30.48 30.68 41.27
N ILE A 198 -30.27 29.48 41.83
CA ILE A 198 -30.80 29.13 43.16
C ILE A 198 -30.25 30.07 44.24
N LYS A 199 -28.95 30.37 44.21
CA LYS A 199 -28.35 31.32 45.16
C LYS A 199 -28.95 32.72 45.06
N ARG A 200 -29.29 33.22 43.87
CA ARG A 200 -29.94 34.52 43.72
C ARG A 200 -31.34 34.53 44.34
N ILE A 201 -32.15 33.51 44.06
CA ILE A 201 -33.49 33.38 44.63
C ILE A 201 -33.42 33.38 46.16
N MET A 202 -32.47 32.64 46.75
CA MET A 202 -32.28 32.54 48.21
C MET A 202 -31.73 33.81 48.88
N LEU A 203 -31.24 34.78 48.11
CA LEU A 203 -30.75 36.08 48.62
C LEU A 203 -31.79 37.20 48.45
N GLU A 204 -32.85 36.95 47.68
CA GLU A 204 -33.96 37.88 47.42
C GLU A 204 -35.20 37.59 48.31
N GLU A 205 -35.19 36.49 49.07
CA GLU A 205 -36.14 36.15 50.16
C GLU A 205 -35.56 36.44 51.55
#